data_AF-A0A0F9BYR2-F1
#
_entry.id   AF-A0A0F9BYR2-F1
#
_cell.length_a   1.000
_cell.length_b   1.000
_cell.length_c   1.000
_cell.angle_alpha   90.00
_cell.angle_beta   90.00
_cell.angle_gamma   90.00
#
_symmetry.space_group_name_H-M   'P 1'
#
loop_
_entity.id
_entity.type
_entity.pdbx_description
1 polymer ?
#
loop_
_entity_poly.entity_id
_entity_poly.type
_entity_poly.pdbx_seq_one_letter_code
_entity_poly.pdbx_strand_id
1 'polypeptide(L)' 'MEVYKLTISFSKSGDYYDYDVTYFEVTTEAVRFTTVANKRYVFDLITLYELRIGQSK' A
#
# COMPACT_ATOMS: atom_id res chain seq x y z
N MET A 1 12.79 10.80 8.83
CA MET A 1 11.45 10.51 8.28
C MET A 1 11.38 9.01 8.10
N GLU A 2 10.45 8.34 8.78
CA GLU A 2 10.29 6.87 8.67
C GLU A 2 9.68 6.53 7.30
N VAL A 3 10.16 5.47 6.65
CA VAL A 3 9.69 5.01 5.34
C VAL A 3 9.19 3.58 5.48
N TYR A 4 7.97 3.35 5.03
CA TYR A 4 7.35 2.03 5.03
C TYR A 4 7.26 1.50 3.60
N LYS A 5 7.26 0.18 3.48
CA LYS A 5 7.01 -0.52 2.22
C LYS A 5 5.60 -1.13 2.25
N LEU A 6 4.75 -0.66 1.34
CA LEU A 6 3.43 -1.23 1.08
C LEU A 6 3.51 -2.11 -0.17
N THR A 7 3.13 -3.37 -0.05
CA THR A 7 2.99 -4.30 -1.17
C THR A 7 1.51 -4.62 -1.35
N ILE A 8 0.99 -4.36 -2.55
CA ILE A 8 -0.43 -4.53 -2.89
C ILE A 8 -0.56 -5.57 -4.00
N SER A 9 -1.49 -6.51 -3.85
CA SER A 9 -1.87 -7.44 -4.91
C SER A 9 -3.37 -7.43 -5.16
N PHE A 10 -3.76 -7.44 -6.44
CA PHE A 10 -5.15 -7.49 -6.89
C PHE A 10 -5.57 -8.87 -7.39
N SER A 11 -4.65 -9.82 -7.46
CA SER A 11 -4.91 -11.15 -8.02
C SER A 11 -4.06 -12.21 -7.34
N LYS A 12 -4.64 -13.41 -7.17
CA LYS A 12 -3.91 -14.56 -6.66
C LYS A 12 -2.77 -15.03 -7.58
N SER A 13 -2.80 -14.60 -8.85
CA SER A 13 -1.80 -14.93 -9.88
C SER A 13 -0.48 -14.17 -9.72
N GLY A 14 -0.37 -13.23 -8.77
CA GLY A 14 0.93 -12.76 -8.30
C GLY A 14 1.44 -11.45 -8.88
N ASP A 15 0.55 -10.59 -9.39
CA ASP A 15 0.94 -9.19 -9.63
C ASP A 15 1.01 -8.46 -8.29
N TYR A 16 2.20 -7.96 -7.95
CA TYR A 16 2.47 -7.21 -6.73
C TYR A 16 3.00 -5.82 -7.10
N TYR A 17 2.47 -4.80 -6.44
CA TYR A 17 2.87 -3.41 -6.58
C TYR A 17 3.47 -2.93 -5.28
N ASP A 18 4.74 -2.56 -5.32
CA ASP A 18 5.49 -2.07 -4.18
C ASP A 18 5.52 -0.53 -4.17
N TYR A 19 5.26 0.05 -3.00
CA TYR A 19 5.29 1.48 -2.77
C TYR A 19 6.11 1.82 -1.52
N ASP A 20 7.11 2.69 -1.68
CA ASP A 20 7.74 3.37 -0.54
C ASP A 20 6.90 4.57 -0.14
N VAL A 21 6.49 4.60 1.13
CA VAL A 21 5.55 5.58 1.66
C VAL A 21 6.04 6.25 2.93
N THR A 22 5.60 7.49 3.11
CA THR A 22 5.86 8.31 4.32
C THR A 22 4.67 8.34 5.25
N TYR A 23 3.48 8.03 4.74
CA TYR A 23 2.23 7.98 5.48
C TYR A 23 1.30 6.94 4.87
N PHE A 24 0.59 6.19 5.70
CA PHE A 24 -0.50 5.32 5.29
C PHE A 24 -1.57 5.23 6.37
N GLU A 25 -2.80 4.97 5.93
CA GLU A 25 -3.98 4.72 6.76
C GLU A 25 -4.70 3.51 6.18
N VAL A 26 -5.04 2.54 7.03
CA VAL A 26 -5.87 1.39 6.67
C VAL A 26 -7.17 1.49 7.45
N THR A 27 -8.29 1.54 6.74
CA THR A 27 -9.63 1.47 7.33
C THR A 27 -10.27 0.13 7.03
N THR A 28 -11.53 -0.06 7.43
CA THR A 28 -12.31 -1.25 7.06
C THR A 28 -12.67 -1.29 5.58
N GLU A 29 -12.56 -0.17 4.86
CA GLU A 29 -13.03 -0.03 3.47
C GLU A 29 -11.87 0.15 2.49
N ALA A 30 -10.81 0.86 2.88
CA ALA A 30 -9.75 1.26 1.96
C ALA A 30 -8.39 1.35 2.64
N VAL A 31 -7.34 1.30 1.83
CA VAL A 31 -5.99 1.73 2.18
C VAL A 31 -5.68 3.04 1.45
N ARG A 32 -5.22 4.04 2.22
CA ARG A 32 -4.81 5.36 1.71
C ARG A 32 -3.35 5.56 2.05
N PHE A 33 -2.56 6.05 1.11
CA PHE A 33 -1.14 6.31 1.39
C PHE A 33 -0.54 7.43 0.54
N THR A 34 0.55 8.00 1.06
CA THR A 34 1.37 9.00 0.36
C THR A 34 2.78 8.47 0.16
N THR A 35 3.22 8.40 -1.09
CA THR A 35 4.56 7.90 -1.44
C THR A 35 5.65 8.88 -1.05
N VAL A 36 6.90 8.42 -1.04
CA VAL A 36 8.08 9.29 -0.89
C VAL A 36 8.19 10.37 -1.98
N ALA A 37 7.60 10.13 -3.15
CA ALA A 37 7.48 11.11 -4.24
C ALA A 37 6.27 12.05 -4.09
N ASN A 38 5.65 12.08 -2.90
CA ASN A 38 4.48 12.89 -2.56
C ASN A 38 3.24 12.63 -3.45
N LYS A 39 3.12 11.43 -4.01
CA LYS A 39 1.92 10.99 -4.75
C LYS A 39 0.96 10.29 -3.79
N ARG A 40 -0.34 10.56 -3.95
CA ARG A 40 -1.40 10.00 -3.10
C ARG A 40 -2.15 8.90 -3.82
N TYR A 41 -2.45 7.82 -3.12
CA TYR A 41 -3.21 6.67 -3.62
C TYR A 41 -4.30 6.27 -2.64
N VAL A 42 -5.39 5.73 -3.18
CA VAL A 42 -6.51 5.15 -2.44
C VAL A 42 -6.90 3.87 -3.16
N PHE A 43 -6.94 2.74 -2.44
CA PHE A 43 -7.41 1.47 -2.95
C PHE A 43 -8.45 0.86 -2.02
N ASP A 44 -9.55 0.38 -2.59
CA ASP A 44 -10.61 -0.28 -1.83
C ASP A 44 -10.17 -1.70 -1.44
N LEU A 45 -10.29 -2.05 -0.15
CA LEU A 45 -9.87 -3.36 0.35
C LEU A 45 -10.66 -4.52 -0.24
N ILE A 46 -11.90 -4.28 -0.70
CA ILE A 46 -12.73 -5.27 -1.41
C ILE A 46 -12.07 -5.69 -2.73
N THR A 47 -11.34 -4.78 -3.37
CA THR A 47 -10.66 -5.04 -4.65
C THR A 47 -9.27 -5.64 -4.48
N LEU A 48 -8.72 -5.58 -3.26
CA LEU A 48 -7.41 -6.14 -2.97
C LEU A 48 -7.54 -7.63 -2.68
N TYR A 49 -6.66 -8.40 -3.29
CA TYR A 49 -6.44 -9.78 -2.89
C TYR A 49 -5.57 -9.84 -1.63
N GLU A 50 -4.52 -9.02 -1.57
CA GLU A 50 -3.59 -9.00 -0.44
C GLU A 50 -2.97 -7.60 -0.24
N LEU A 51 -2.79 -7.23 1.03
CA LEU A 51 -2.04 -6.06 1.47
C LEU A 51 -0.97 -6.52 2.47
N ARG A 52 0.31 -6.24 2.20
CA ARG A 52 1.42 -6.46 3.13
C ARG A 52 2.09 -5.13 3.46
N ILE A 53 2.34 -4.92 4.76
CA ILE A 53 3.00 -3.71 5.27
C ILE A 53 4.29 -4.14 5.97
N GLY A 54 5.42 -3.59 5.53
CA GLY A 54 6.72 -3.79 6.14
C GLY A 54 7.46 -2.46 6.35
N GLN A 55 8.54 -2.48 7.12
CA GLN A 55 9.47 -1.36 7.17
C GLN A 55 10.38 -1.39 5.94
N SER A 56 10.57 -0.25 5.29
CA SER A 56 11.59 -0.12 4.23
C SER A 56 12.93 0.07 4.95
N LYS A 57 13.86 -0.88 4.78
CA LYS A 57 15.24 -0.76 5.32
C LYS A 57 16.10 0.08 4.39
#